data_AF-A0A7L8EZP7-F1
#
_entry.id   AF-A0A7L8EZP7-F1
#
_cell.length_a   1.000
_cell.length_b   1.000
_cell.length_c   1.000
_cell.angle_alpha   90.00
_cell.angle_beta   90.00
_cell.angle_gamma   90.00
#
_symmetry.space_group_name_H-M   'P 1'
#
loop_
_entity.id
_entity.type
_entity.pdbx_description
1 polymer ?
#
loop_
_entity_poly.entity_id
_entity_poly.type
_entity_poly.pdbx_seq_one_letter_code
_entity_poly.pdbx_strand_id
1 'polypeptide(L)'
;MMNKMKNHPFHMTTNSPWPLIMSFNVMNLLFINVISLNSNFSLLNLFNLLTILMTSYQWWRDLIRESTFQGFHTLNIMNMIKFSMILFIISELFFFISFFWTFLHSSISPSMEIGNMWPPKMIKMFNPYDIPLLNSIILISSGMTITWSHNLIKNNKKKSFMLLNITIILGIYFSMLQYIEYLEAQFSFNDSIFGSIFFMATGFHGIHVIIGTTFLLICSIRMNMNHFSMIHHLNFDLASWYWHFVDMIWLILYILIYWWMF
;
A
#
# COMPACT_ATOMS: atom_id res chain seq x y z
N MET A 1 -28.29 -5.11 37.53
CA MET A 1 -27.82 -3.92 36.79
C MET A 1 -28.50 -3.90 35.44
N MET A 2 -29.23 -2.83 35.13
CA MET A 2 -30.07 -2.71 33.93
C MET A 2 -29.29 -3.05 32.65
N ASN A 3 -29.84 -3.99 31.88
CA ASN A 3 -29.55 -4.20 30.46
C ASN A 3 -29.77 -2.88 29.71
N LYS A 4 -28.72 -2.08 29.53
CA LYS A 4 -28.68 -1.09 28.44
C LYS A 4 -28.38 -1.85 27.15
N MET A 5 -29.34 -2.68 26.72
CA MET A 5 -29.31 -3.25 25.38
C MET A 5 -29.48 -2.09 24.40
N LYS A 6 -28.47 -1.88 23.55
CA LYS A 6 -28.57 -0.92 22.45
C LYS A 6 -29.56 -1.49 21.43
N ASN A 7 -30.59 -0.73 21.06
CA ASN A 7 -31.62 -1.16 20.10
C ASN A 7 -31.17 -0.99 18.63
N HIS A 8 -29.87 -0.88 18.37
CA HIS A 8 -29.31 -0.70 17.05
C HIS A 8 -28.01 -1.50 16.87
N PRO A 9 -27.69 -1.95 15.64
CA PRO A 9 -26.50 -2.76 15.39
C PRO A 9 -25.21 -1.94 15.27
N PHE A 10 -25.28 -0.60 15.37
CA PHE A 10 -24.14 0.30 15.18
C PHE A 10 -23.24 0.45 16.42
N HIS A 11 -21.97 0.71 16.17
CA HIS A 11 -20.97 0.97 17.18
C HIS A 11 -20.94 2.47 17.51
N MET A 12 -21.17 2.80 18.77
CA MET A 12 -20.98 4.15 19.30
C MET A 12 -19.58 4.20 19.90
N THR A 13 -18.64 4.80 19.18
CA THR A 13 -17.24 4.90 19.57
C THR A 13 -17.08 5.77 20.82
N THR A 14 -16.09 5.44 21.64
CA THR A 14 -15.69 6.32 22.74
C THR A 14 -14.91 7.53 22.21
N ASN A 15 -14.84 8.60 23.01
CA ASN A 15 -14.05 9.77 22.64
C ASN A 15 -12.58 9.36 22.47
N SER A 16 -12.04 9.54 21.27
CA SER A 16 -10.65 9.23 20.96
C SER A 16 -9.87 10.50 20.61
N PRO A 17 -8.62 10.65 21.09
CA PRO A 17 -7.79 11.80 20.77
C PRO A 17 -7.12 11.68 19.40
N TRP A 18 -7.09 10.47 18.82
CA TRP A 18 -6.32 10.16 17.61
C TRP A 18 -6.64 11.04 16.39
N PRO A 19 -7.90 11.34 16.07
CA PRO A 19 -8.21 12.19 14.91
C PRO A 19 -7.60 13.60 15.03
N LEU A 20 -7.63 14.18 16.23
CA LEU A 20 -7.09 15.53 16.49
C LEU A 20 -5.56 15.53 16.49
N ILE A 21 -4.93 14.53 17.10
CA ILE A 21 -3.46 14.45 17.11
C ILE A 21 -2.95 14.18 15.68
N MET A 22 -3.61 13.30 14.92
CA MET A 22 -3.24 13.03 13.54
C MET A 22 -3.38 14.27 12.65
N SER A 23 -4.46 15.05 12.78
CA SER A 23 -4.63 16.26 11.96
C SER A 23 -3.56 17.32 12.24
N PHE A 24 -3.17 17.54 13.50
CA PHE A 24 -2.05 18.42 13.85
C PHE A 24 -0.71 17.91 13.30
N ASN A 25 -0.44 16.61 13.40
CA ASN A 25 0.80 16.03 12.87
C ASN A 25 0.89 16.13 11.33
N VAL A 26 -0.21 15.89 10.62
CA VAL A 26 -0.27 16.04 9.15
C VAL A 26 -0.08 17.51 8.74
N MET A 27 -0.71 18.44 9.45
CA MET A 27 -0.51 19.87 9.22
C MET A 27 0.96 20.29 9.46
N ASN A 28 1.57 19.82 10.54
CA ASN A 28 2.99 20.05 10.83
C ASN A 28 3.88 19.46 9.73
N LEU A 29 3.55 18.28 9.20
CA LEU A 29 4.33 17.66 8.12
C LEU A 29 4.37 18.57 6.89
N LEU A 30 3.23 19.15 6.52
CA LEU A 30 3.12 20.07 5.40
C LEU A 30 3.99 21.31 5.63
N PHE A 31 3.85 21.98 6.78
CA PHE A 31 4.63 23.18 7.08
C PHE A 31 6.14 22.91 7.11
N ILE A 32 6.55 21.81 7.73
CA ILE A 32 7.98 21.44 7.81
C ILE A 32 8.51 21.15 6.41
N ASN A 33 7.78 20.43 5.57
CA ASN A 33 8.22 20.15 4.19
C ASN A 33 8.34 21.44 3.37
N VAL A 34 7.39 22.39 3.47
CA VAL A 34 7.49 23.69 2.77
C VAL A 34 8.70 24.49 3.23
N ILE A 35 8.93 24.57 4.54
CA ILE A 35 10.11 25.28 5.09
C ILE A 35 11.40 24.55 4.69
N SER A 36 11.36 23.21 4.59
CA SER A 36 12.50 22.38 4.24
C SER A 36 13.03 22.61 2.82
N LEU A 37 12.22 23.18 1.93
CA LEU A 37 12.64 23.56 0.58
C LEU A 37 13.76 24.62 0.59
N ASN A 38 13.77 25.49 1.60
CA ASN A 38 14.74 26.59 1.72
C ASN A 38 15.76 26.39 2.84
N SER A 39 15.51 25.47 3.78
CA SER A 39 16.32 25.35 5.00
C SER A 39 16.35 23.92 5.53
N ASN A 40 17.47 23.49 6.10
CA ASN A 40 17.64 22.10 6.53
C ASN A 40 16.96 21.82 7.89
N PHE A 41 15.71 21.34 7.84
CA PHE A 41 14.95 20.85 9.00
C PHE A 41 14.71 19.33 8.97
N SER A 42 15.71 18.56 8.52
CA SER A 42 15.60 17.10 8.38
C SER A 42 15.24 16.38 9.69
N LEU A 43 15.83 16.79 10.81
CA LEU A 43 15.56 16.20 12.13
C LEU A 43 14.10 16.41 12.57
N LEU A 44 13.57 17.61 12.35
CA LEU A 44 12.18 17.94 12.71
C LEU A 44 11.20 17.14 11.85
N ASN A 45 11.52 16.95 10.56
CA ASN A 45 10.71 16.13 9.66
C ASN A 45 10.69 14.66 10.11
N LEU A 46 11.86 14.10 10.44
CA LEU A 46 11.97 12.73 10.98
C LEU A 46 11.17 12.57 12.28
N PHE A 47 11.26 13.53 13.19
CA PHE A 47 10.47 13.50 14.43
C PHE A 47 8.97 13.50 14.15
N ASN A 48 8.50 14.34 13.23
CA ASN A 48 7.08 14.41 12.88
C ASN A 48 6.59 13.14 12.13
N LEU A 49 7.42 12.52 11.31
CA LEU A 49 7.10 11.22 10.72
C LEU A 49 6.95 10.14 11.80
N LEU A 50 7.81 10.14 12.81
CA LEU A 50 7.70 9.21 13.95
C LEU A 50 6.41 9.44 14.76
N THR A 51 5.99 10.69 14.99
CA THR A 51 4.73 10.96 15.70
C THR A 51 3.52 10.49 14.91
N ILE A 52 3.50 10.67 13.58
CA ILE A 52 2.44 10.12 12.70
C ILE A 52 2.37 8.61 12.83
N LEU A 53 3.51 7.91 12.71
CA LEU A 53 3.56 6.44 12.83
C LEU A 53 3.10 5.95 14.22
N MET A 54 3.46 6.67 15.28
CA MET A 54 3.01 6.33 16.64
C MET A 54 1.50 6.53 16.81
N THR A 55 0.92 7.58 16.22
CA THR A 55 -0.53 7.82 16.27
C THR A 55 -1.33 6.80 15.48
N SER A 56 -0.88 6.44 14.27
CA SER A 56 -1.54 5.41 13.47
C SER A 56 -1.50 4.04 14.15
N TYR A 57 -0.35 3.66 14.73
CA TYR A 57 -0.22 2.45 15.52
C TYR A 57 -1.20 2.40 16.70
N GLN A 58 -1.29 3.47 17.49
CA GLN A 58 -2.19 3.53 18.65
C GLN A 58 -3.66 3.50 18.24
N TRP A 59 -4.01 4.18 17.15
CA TRP A 59 -5.37 4.16 16.63
C TRP A 59 -5.76 2.76 16.14
N TRP A 60 -4.92 2.09 15.36
CA TRP A 60 -5.18 0.72 14.91
C TRP A 60 -5.20 -0.28 16.06
N ARG A 61 -4.37 -0.10 17.10
CA ARG A 61 -4.44 -0.91 18.32
C ARG A 61 -5.80 -0.79 18.98
N ASP A 62 -6.34 0.41 19.10
CA ASP A 62 -7.65 0.63 19.73
C ASP A 62 -8.79 0.03 18.88
N LEU A 63 -8.73 0.12 17.55
CA LEU A 63 -9.66 -0.59 16.65
C LEU A 63 -9.59 -2.12 16.81
N ILE A 64 -8.38 -2.68 17.00
CA ILE A 64 -8.24 -4.11 17.31
C ILE A 64 -8.94 -4.41 18.64
N ARG A 65 -8.78 -3.58 19.67
CA ARG A 65 -9.45 -3.79 20.97
C ARG A 65 -10.97 -3.74 20.88
N GLU A 66 -11.49 -2.74 20.18
CA GLU A 66 -12.93 -2.56 19.95
C GLU A 66 -13.54 -3.75 19.19
N SER A 67 -12.81 -4.28 18.20
CA SER A 67 -13.27 -5.40 17.40
C SER A 67 -13.11 -6.75 18.10
N THR A 68 -11.90 -7.11 18.56
CA THR A 68 -11.59 -8.47 19.02
C THR A 68 -11.88 -8.70 20.49
N PHE A 69 -11.64 -7.70 21.35
CA PHE A 69 -11.77 -7.88 22.81
C PHE A 69 -13.11 -7.37 23.36
N GLN A 70 -13.66 -6.30 22.76
CA GLN A 70 -14.94 -5.73 23.17
C GLN A 70 -16.12 -6.22 22.32
N GLY A 71 -15.87 -6.80 21.13
CA GLY A 71 -16.89 -7.42 20.30
C GLY A 71 -17.85 -6.43 19.64
N PHE A 72 -17.44 -5.18 19.42
CA PHE A 72 -18.33 -4.15 18.87
C PHE A 72 -18.59 -4.27 17.36
N HIS A 73 -17.87 -5.15 16.65
CA HIS A 73 -18.02 -5.33 15.20
C HIS A 73 -19.13 -6.33 14.85
N THR A 74 -20.38 -5.85 14.79
CA THR A 74 -21.51 -6.61 14.26
C THR A 74 -21.41 -6.80 12.74
N LEU A 75 -22.22 -7.69 12.16
CA LEU A 75 -22.23 -7.94 10.71
C LEU A 75 -22.48 -6.67 9.87
N ASN A 76 -23.40 -5.81 10.32
CA ASN A 76 -23.69 -4.54 9.64
C ASN A 76 -22.46 -3.62 9.62
N ILE A 77 -21.73 -3.54 10.73
CA ILE A 77 -20.51 -2.72 10.82
C ILE A 77 -19.41 -3.31 9.94
N MET A 78 -19.23 -4.63 9.96
CA MET A 78 -18.27 -5.28 9.08
C MET A 78 -18.54 -4.99 7.60
N ASN A 79 -19.81 -5.03 7.18
CA ASN A 79 -20.19 -4.69 5.81
C ASN A 79 -19.93 -3.22 5.47
N MET A 80 -20.18 -2.29 6.40
CA MET A 80 -19.84 -0.88 6.21
C MET A 80 -18.33 -0.66 6.11
N ILE A 81 -17.53 -1.34 6.91
CA ILE A 81 -16.06 -1.27 6.82
C ILE A 81 -15.59 -1.84 5.47
N LYS A 82 -16.16 -2.96 5.01
CA LYS A 82 -15.87 -3.50 3.66
C LYS A 82 -16.19 -2.49 2.57
N PHE A 83 -17.33 -1.82 2.65
CA PHE A 83 -17.70 -0.77 1.69
C PHE A 83 -16.72 0.41 1.73
N SER A 84 -16.29 0.85 2.91
CA SER A 84 -15.28 1.91 3.05
C SER A 84 -13.93 1.54 2.43
N MET A 85 -13.50 0.28 2.55
CA MET A 85 -12.27 -0.20 1.94
C MET A 85 -12.35 -0.23 0.42
N ILE A 86 -13.50 -0.61 -0.14
CA ILE A 86 -13.72 -0.56 -1.59
C ILE A 86 -13.61 0.89 -2.09
N LEU A 87 -14.26 1.85 -1.40
CA LEU A 87 -14.17 3.27 -1.76
C LEU A 87 -12.73 3.79 -1.66
N PHE A 88 -11.99 3.38 -0.63
CA PHE A 88 -10.57 3.74 -0.47
C PHE A 88 -9.72 3.18 -1.62
N ILE A 89 -9.87 1.90 -1.99
CA ILE A 89 -9.16 1.31 -3.13
C ILE A 89 -9.53 2.03 -4.44
N ILE A 90 -10.79 2.42 -4.63
CA ILE A 90 -11.21 3.18 -5.80
C ILE A 90 -10.49 4.54 -5.84
N SER A 91 -10.38 5.26 -4.72
CA SER A 91 -9.63 6.52 -4.71
C SER A 91 -8.15 6.32 -5.04
N GLU A 92 -7.51 5.25 -4.55
CA GLU A 92 -6.12 4.94 -4.90
C GLU A 92 -5.97 4.54 -6.38
N LEU A 93 -6.97 3.86 -6.96
CA LEU A 93 -6.99 3.58 -8.40
C LEU A 93 -6.99 4.88 -9.22
N PHE A 94 -7.85 5.85 -8.87
CA PHE A 94 -7.88 7.16 -9.53
C PHE A 94 -6.58 7.94 -9.33
N PHE A 95 -5.94 7.81 -8.18
CA PHE A 95 -4.62 8.37 -7.94
C PHE A 95 -3.59 7.81 -8.95
N PHE A 96 -3.52 6.49 -9.16
CA PHE A 96 -2.62 5.90 -10.17
C PHE A 96 -3.02 6.22 -11.62
N ILE A 97 -4.31 6.34 -11.92
CA ILE A 97 -4.79 6.76 -13.26
C ILE A 97 -4.16 8.10 -13.66
N SER A 98 -3.93 9.02 -12.73
CA SER A 98 -3.27 10.29 -13.03
C SER A 98 -1.85 10.10 -13.57
N PHE A 99 -1.05 9.20 -12.97
CA PHE A 99 0.30 8.89 -13.45
C PHE A 99 0.26 8.20 -14.82
N PHE A 100 -0.62 7.22 -15.01
CA PHE A 100 -0.77 6.55 -16.31
C PHE A 100 -1.20 7.52 -17.41
N TRP A 101 -2.10 8.45 -17.10
CA TRP A 101 -2.47 9.51 -18.04
C TRP A 101 -1.22 10.33 -18.40
N THR A 102 -0.50 10.86 -17.42
CA THR A 102 0.69 11.70 -17.70
C THR A 102 1.71 10.95 -18.55
N PHE A 103 1.96 9.67 -18.26
CA PHE A 103 2.83 8.81 -19.05
C PHE A 103 2.35 8.72 -20.51
N LEU A 104 1.09 8.29 -20.71
CA LEU A 104 0.52 8.10 -22.05
C LEU A 104 0.47 9.40 -22.86
N HIS A 105 0.17 10.52 -22.24
CA HIS A 105 0.18 11.82 -22.91
C HIS A 105 1.59 12.19 -23.38
N SER A 106 2.61 11.99 -22.53
CA SER A 106 4.00 12.29 -22.87
C SER A 106 4.60 11.31 -23.89
N SER A 107 4.13 10.06 -23.90
CA SER A 107 4.67 9.00 -24.76
C SER A 107 4.07 8.97 -26.16
N ILE A 108 2.77 9.21 -26.29
CA ILE A 108 2.04 9.15 -27.58
C ILE A 108 2.32 10.40 -28.41
N SER A 109 2.50 11.56 -27.76
CA SER A 109 2.82 12.83 -28.42
C SER A 109 4.04 13.49 -27.77
N PRO A 110 5.26 12.95 -27.99
CA PRO A 110 6.48 13.47 -27.38
C PRO A 110 6.74 14.91 -27.84
N SER A 111 7.10 15.79 -26.90
CA SER A 111 7.37 17.19 -27.20
C SER A 111 8.69 17.37 -27.97
N MET A 112 8.83 18.51 -28.63
CA MET A 112 10.04 18.85 -29.38
C MET A 112 11.27 18.98 -28.48
N GLU A 113 11.07 19.36 -27.21
CA GLU A 113 12.12 19.49 -26.20
C GLU A 113 12.80 18.16 -25.86
N ILE A 114 12.05 17.04 -25.92
CA ILE A 114 12.61 15.68 -25.73
C ILE A 114 13.03 15.01 -27.05
N GLY A 115 12.97 15.75 -28.17
CA GLY A 115 13.42 15.30 -29.48
C GLY A 115 12.37 14.55 -30.31
N ASN A 116 11.07 14.74 -30.05
CA ASN A 116 9.97 14.07 -30.75
C ASN A 116 10.08 12.53 -30.77
N MET A 117 10.72 11.95 -29.75
CA MET A 117 10.88 10.50 -29.60
C MET A 117 10.63 10.06 -28.17
N TRP A 118 10.14 8.83 -28.02
CA TRP A 118 9.88 8.20 -26.74
C TRP A 118 10.46 6.77 -26.76
N PRO A 119 11.36 6.41 -25.84
CA PRO A 119 11.92 7.25 -24.77
C PRO A 119 12.87 8.34 -25.33
N PRO A 120 13.16 9.40 -24.57
CA PRO A 120 14.14 10.43 -24.95
C PRO A 120 15.54 9.86 -25.27
N LYS A 121 16.27 10.50 -26.21
CA LYS A 121 17.49 9.99 -26.90
C LYS A 121 18.70 9.55 -26.04
N MET A 122 18.68 9.77 -24.72
CA MET A 122 19.77 9.38 -23.81
C MET A 122 19.33 8.47 -22.68
N ILE A 123 18.04 8.13 -22.61
CA ILE A 123 17.51 7.28 -21.57
C ILE A 123 17.66 5.82 -22.01
N LYS A 124 18.48 5.08 -21.26
CA LYS A 124 18.61 3.63 -21.40
C LYS A 124 17.66 2.98 -20.42
N MET A 125 16.60 2.39 -20.95
CA MET A 125 15.59 1.70 -20.16
C MET A 125 16.10 0.34 -19.68
N PHE A 126 15.51 -0.14 -18.59
CA PHE A 126 15.70 -1.52 -18.15
C PHE A 126 15.19 -2.49 -19.21
N ASN A 127 15.88 -3.61 -19.35
CA ASN A 127 15.35 -4.73 -20.11
C ASN A 127 14.16 -5.33 -19.34
N PRO A 128 12.95 -5.37 -19.94
CA PRO A 128 11.75 -5.84 -19.24
C PRO A 128 11.85 -7.30 -18.80
N TYR A 129 12.68 -8.12 -19.47
CA TYR A 129 12.83 -9.55 -19.18
C TYR A 129 13.72 -9.87 -17.97
N ASP A 130 14.39 -8.89 -17.38
CA ASP A 130 15.30 -9.08 -16.24
C ASP A 130 14.56 -8.92 -14.90
N ILE A 131 15.00 -7.99 -14.05
CA ILE A 131 14.38 -7.70 -12.74
C ILE A 131 12.88 -7.38 -12.84
N PRO A 132 12.40 -6.58 -13.83
CA PRO A 132 10.97 -6.25 -13.93
C PRO A 132 10.07 -7.48 -14.11
N LEU A 133 10.46 -8.42 -14.98
CA LEU A 133 9.75 -9.68 -15.17
C LEU A 133 9.80 -10.54 -13.90
N LEU A 134 10.96 -10.65 -13.25
CA LEU A 134 11.09 -11.38 -11.98
C LEU A 134 10.13 -10.80 -10.92
N ASN A 135 10.08 -9.47 -10.79
CA ASN A 135 9.17 -8.76 -9.89
C ASN A 135 7.69 -9.05 -10.20
N SER A 136 7.33 -9.15 -11.49
CA SER A 136 5.96 -9.57 -11.88
C SER A 136 5.63 -10.99 -11.42
N ILE A 137 6.55 -11.95 -11.58
CA ILE A 137 6.38 -13.34 -11.16
C ILE A 137 6.25 -13.43 -9.62
N ILE A 138 7.05 -12.64 -8.89
CA ILE A 138 6.99 -12.56 -7.44
C ILE A 138 5.63 -12.07 -6.97
N LEU A 139 5.10 -10.97 -7.52
CA LEU A 139 3.80 -10.45 -7.10
C LEU A 139 2.65 -11.38 -7.47
N ILE A 140 2.63 -11.94 -8.68
CA ILE A 140 1.61 -12.92 -9.09
C ILE A 140 1.63 -14.15 -8.16
N SER A 141 2.81 -14.70 -7.88
CA SER A 141 2.95 -15.84 -6.96
C SER A 141 2.53 -15.47 -5.53
N SER A 142 2.83 -14.25 -5.07
CA SER A 142 2.37 -13.74 -3.79
C SER A 142 0.84 -13.68 -3.72
N GLY A 143 0.17 -13.24 -4.79
CA GLY A 143 -1.29 -13.25 -4.94
C GLY A 143 -1.90 -14.66 -4.86
N MET A 144 -1.24 -15.66 -5.45
CA MET A 144 -1.66 -17.06 -5.32
C MET A 144 -1.49 -17.58 -3.88
N THR A 145 -0.38 -17.25 -3.21
CA THR A 145 -0.14 -17.71 -1.83
C THR A 145 -1.10 -17.08 -0.82
N ILE A 146 -1.47 -15.80 -0.96
CA ILE A 146 -2.42 -15.14 -0.06
C ILE A 146 -3.86 -15.65 -0.26
N THR A 147 -4.29 -15.90 -1.49
CA THR A 147 -5.60 -16.52 -1.75
C THR A 147 -5.67 -17.93 -1.18
N TRP A 148 -4.59 -18.69 -1.30
CA TRP A 148 -4.50 -20.01 -0.67
C TRP A 148 -4.50 -19.93 0.86
N SER A 149 -3.79 -18.95 1.42
CA SER A 149 -3.83 -18.66 2.86
C SER A 149 -5.25 -18.36 3.33
N HIS A 150 -5.98 -17.50 2.61
CA HIS A 150 -7.36 -17.10 2.93
C HIS A 150 -8.30 -18.30 3.04
N ASN A 151 -8.28 -19.18 2.03
CA ASN A 151 -9.12 -20.37 2.00
C ASN A 151 -8.81 -21.34 3.15
N LEU A 152 -7.55 -21.40 3.58
CA LEU A 152 -7.11 -22.27 4.66
C LEU A 152 -7.27 -21.68 6.06
N ILE A 153 -7.59 -20.38 6.23
CA ILE A 153 -7.86 -19.78 7.55
C ILE A 153 -8.92 -20.60 8.31
N LYS A 154 -9.91 -21.09 7.55
CA LYS A 154 -10.99 -21.89 8.09
C LYS A 154 -10.50 -23.29 8.48
N ASN A 155 -9.95 -24.03 7.53
CA ASN A 155 -9.74 -25.48 7.71
C ASN A 155 -8.37 -25.84 8.30
N ASN A 156 -7.34 -25.02 8.10
CA ASN A 156 -5.98 -25.31 8.55
C ASN A 156 -5.17 -24.03 8.83
N LYS A 157 -5.32 -23.51 10.05
CA LYS A 157 -4.63 -22.29 10.51
C LYS A 157 -3.11 -22.37 10.38
N LYS A 158 -2.48 -23.53 10.64
CA LYS A 158 -1.02 -23.68 10.55
C LYS A 158 -0.53 -23.49 9.11
N LYS A 159 -1.18 -24.13 8.14
CA LYS A 159 -0.85 -23.95 6.71
C LYS A 159 -1.16 -22.54 6.23
N SER A 160 -2.28 -21.96 6.64
CA SER A 160 -2.64 -20.58 6.31
C SER A 160 -1.61 -19.57 6.84
N PHE A 161 -1.14 -19.74 8.07
CA PHE A 161 -0.06 -18.92 8.65
C PHE A 161 1.26 -19.05 7.87
N MET A 162 1.65 -20.28 7.51
CA MET A 162 2.85 -20.50 6.70
C MET A 162 2.76 -19.80 5.34
N LEU A 163 1.63 -19.95 4.63
CA LEU A 163 1.42 -19.31 3.32
C LEU A 163 1.41 -17.79 3.41
N LEU A 164 0.77 -17.22 4.44
CA LEU A 164 0.79 -15.77 4.67
C LEU A 164 2.21 -15.26 4.87
N ASN A 165 3.05 -15.98 5.62
CA ASN A 165 4.45 -15.60 5.79
C ASN A 165 5.26 -15.71 4.49
N ILE A 166 4.95 -16.67 3.62
CA ILE A 166 5.54 -16.74 2.27
C ILE A 166 5.15 -15.48 1.48
N THR A 167 3.88 -15.07 1.49
CA THR A 167 3.44 -13.81 0.83
C THR A 167 4.23 -12.60 1.34
N ILE A 168 4.41 -12.49 2.66
CA ILE A 168 5.17 -11.38 3.27
C ILE A 168 6.64 -11.40 2.81
N ILE A 169 7.27 -12.57 2.79
CA ILE A 169 8.66 -12.71 2.32
C ILE A 169 8.78 -12.32 0.85
N LEU A 170 7.84 -12.74 0.00
CA LEU A 170 7.80 -12.35 -1.41
C LEU A 170 7.63 -10.83 -1.58
N GLY A 171 6.78 -10.18 -0.78
CA GLY A 171 6.61 -8.73 -0.80
C GLY A 171 7.86 -7.97 -0.37
N ILE A 172 8.57 -8.45 0.67
CA ILE A 172 9.85 -7.89 1.08
C ILE A 172 10.90 -8.09 -0.02
N TYR A 173 10.91 -9.27 -0.64
CA TYR A 173 11.83 -9.58 -1.72
C TYR A 173 11.63 -8.67 -2.95
N PHE A 174 10.38 -8.43 -3.34
CA PHE A 174 10.03 -7.44 -4.35
C PHE A 174 10.60 -6.05 -4.00
N SER A 175 10.41 -5.58 -2.76
CA SER A 175 10.89 -4.25 -2.36
C SER A 175 12.42 -4.12 -2.41
N MET A 176 13.14 -5.20 -2.09
CA MET A 176 14.60 -5.24 -2.19
C MET A 176 15.07 -5.23 -3.64
N LEU A 177 14.42 -5.99 -4.52
CA LEU A 177 14.73 -5.98 -5.95
C LEU A 177 14.44 -4.61 -6.57
N GLN A 178 13.32 -3.97 -6.22
CA GLN A 178 13.01 -2.62 -6.69
C GLN A 178 14.04 -1.59 -6.22
N TYR A 179 14.55 -1.74 -4.99
CA TYR A 179 15.63 -0.89 -4.49
C TYR A 179 16.94 -1.10 -5.26
N ILE A 180 17.30 -2.35 -5.58
CA ILE A 180 18.47 -2.66 -6.43
C ILE A 180 18.30 -2.05 -7.82
N GLU A 181 17.12 -2.19 -8.43
CA GLU A 181 16.82 -1.59 -9.74
C GLU A 181 17.01 -0.07 -9.72
N TYR A 182 16.59 0.61 -8.65
CA TYR A 182 16.81 2.05 -8.49
C TYR A 182 18.28 2.44 -8.33
N LEU A 183 19.11 1.60 -7.70
CA LEU A 183 20.55 1.83 -7.58
C LEU A 183 21.29 1.62 -8.91
N GLU A 184 20.80 0.70 -9.75
CA GLU A 184 21.41 0.37 -11.05
C GLU A 184 20.87 1.22 -12.21
N ALA A 185 19.87 2.06 -11.96
CA ALA A 185 19.24 2.92 -12.96
C ALA A 185 20.26 3.85 -13.65
N GLN A 186 20.25 3.87 -14.99
CA GLN A 186 21.09 4.76 -15.80
C GLN A 186 20.45 6.13 -16.06
N PHE A 187 19.34 6.42 -15.39
CA PHE A 187 18.63 7.68 -15.40
C PHE A 187 18.10 7.96 -13.99
N SER A 188 17.86 9.23 -13.68
CA SER A 188 17.45 9.74 -12.37
C SER A 188 16.06 10.40 -12.44
N PHE A 189 15.52 10.78 -11.28
CA PHE A 189 14.25 11.52 -11.20
C PHE A 189 14.26 12.83 -12.00
N ASN A 190 15.42 13.46 -12.16
CA ASN A 190 15.57 14.73 -12.86
C ASN A 190 15.81 14.57 -14.37
N ASP A 191 15.95 13.34 -14.87
CA ASP A 191 16.26 13.09 -16.28
C ASP A 191 14.97 13.06 -17.11
N SER A 192 14.55 14.26 -17.53
CA SER A 192 13.37 14.53 -18.35
C SER A 192 12.04 14.12 -17.72
N ILE A 193 10.96 14.34 -18.46
CA ILE A 193 9.63 13.89 -18.08
C ILE A 193 9.57 12.36 -17.87
N PHE A 194 10.36 11.58 -18.63
CA PHE A 194 10.41 10.13 -18.48
C PHE A 194 10.90 9.71 -17.08
N GLY A 195 12.05 10.22 -16.63
CA GLY A 195 12.60 9.89 -15.32
C GLY A 195 11.63 10.26 -14.19
N SER A 196 11.08 11.48 -14.24
CA SER A 196 10.12 11.94 -13.24
C SER A 196 8.87 11.05 -13.14
N ILE A 197 8.22 10.72 -14.26
CA ILE A 197 7.01 9.88 -14.26
C ILE A 197 7.35 8.43 -13.90
N PHE A 198 8.48 7.89 -14.36
CA PHE A 198 8.93 6.54 -14.02
C PHE A 198 9.08 6.38 -12.51
N PHE A 199 9.89 7.22 -11.86
CA PHE A 199 10.16 7.14 -10.43
C PHE A 199 8.95 7.54 -9.59
N MET A 200 8.10 8.45 -10.06
CA MET A 200 6.85 8.78 -9.37
C MET A 200 5.89 7.58 -9.38
N ALA A 201 5.61 7.00 -10.55
CA ALA A 201 4.64 5.92 -10.69
C ALA A 201 5.11 4.64 -9.98
N THR A 202 6.35 4.21 -10.22
CA THR A 202 6.93 3.02 -9.58
C THR A 202 7.23 3.26 -8.09
N GLY A 203 7.61 4.48 -7.70
CA GLY A 203 7.90 4.83 -6.31
C GLY A 203 6.65 4.86 -5.43
N PHE A 204 5.56 5.46 -5.92
CA PHE A 204 4.27 5.39 -5.23
C PHE A 204 3.77 3.96 -5.13
N HIS A 205 3.91 3.15 -6.18
CA HIS A 205 3.60 1.72 -6.09
C HIS A 205 4.47 1.00 -5.04
N GLY A 206 5.78 1.28 -4.99
CA GLY A 206 6.68 0.75 -3.97
C GLY A 206 6.24 1.09 -2.54
N ILE A 207 5.79 2.33 -2.29
CA ILE A 207 5.22 2.72 -1.00
C ILE A 207 3.96 1.90 -0.69
N HIS A 208 3.09 1.67 -1.68
CA HIS A 208 1.89 0.84 -1.50
C HIS A 208 2.23 -0.63 -1.21
N VAL A 209 3.28 -1.19 -1.83
CA VAL A 209 3.79 -2.53 -1.50
C VAL A 209 4.26 -2.57 -0.04
N ILE A 210 5.00 -1.56 0.41
CA ILE A 210 5.44 -1.46 1.82
C ILE A 210 4.22 -1.39 2.75
N ILE A 211 3.24 -0.53 2.49
CA ILE A 211 2.00 -0.46 3.29
C ILE A 211 1.28 -1.81 3.29
N GLY A 212 1.11 -2.45 2.13
CA GLY A 212 0.48 -3.76 2.00
C GLY A 212 1.20 -4.85 2.79
N THR A 213 2.53 -4.91 2.73
CA THR A 213 3.33 -5.87 3.52
C THR A 213 3.18 -5.61 5.02
N THR A 214 3.10 -4.36 5.47
CA THR A 214 2.83 -4.07 6.89
C THR A 214 1.44 -4.53 7.33
N PHE A 215 0.41 -4.38 6.48
CA PHE A 215 -0.95 -4.90 6.76
C PHE A 215 -0.95 -6.43 6.86
N LEU A 216 -0.26 -7.12 5.97
CA LEU A 216 -0.11 -8.57 6.02
C LEU A 216 0.68 -9.03 7.25
N LEU A 217 1.73 -8.31 7.63
CA LEU A 217 2.50 -8.58 8.84
C LEU A 217 1.63 -8.45 10.10
N ILE A 218 0.81 -7.40 10.19
CA ILE A 218 -0.18 -7.25 11.28
C ILE A 218 -1.18 -8.42 11.26
N CYS A 219 -1.62 -8.86 10.07
CA CYS A 219 -2.48 -10.05 9.96
C CYS A 219 -1.77 -11.30 10.47
N SER A 220 -0.49 -11.50 10.15
CA SER A 220 0.30 -12.64 10.62
C SER A 220 0.44 -12.65 12.14
N ILE A 221 0.79 -11.51 12.74
CA ILE A 221 0.87 -11.35 14.21
C ILE A 221 -0.49 -11.68 14.86
N ARG A 222 -1.58 -11.13 14.33
CA ARG A 222 -2.94 -11.38 14.85
C ARG A 222 -3.37 -12.83 14.69
N MET A 223 -2.99 -13.47 13.59
CA MET A 223 -3.28 -14.88 13.34
C MET A 223 -2.55 -15.77 14.36
N ASN A 224 -1.28 -15.49 14.66
CA ASN A 224 -0.50 -16.19 15.68
C ASN A 224 -1.09 -15.99 17.09
N MET A 225 -1.61 -14.80 17.39
CA MET A 225 -2.33 -14.50 18.64
C MET A 225 -3.77 -15.04 18.68
N ASN A 226 -4.20 -15.83 17.68
CA ASN A 226 -5.55 -16.40 17.57
C ASN A 226 -6.70 -15.36 17.56
N HIS A 227 -6.46 -14.14 17.07
CA HIS A 227 -7.50 -13.12 16.96
C HIS A 227 -8.52 -13.36 15.83
N PHE A 228 -8.25 -14.31 14.92
CA PHE A 228 -9.13 -14.64 13.81
C PHE A 228 -9.98 -15.88 14.07
N SER A 229 -11.27 -15.78 13.70
CA SER A 229 -12.22 -16.88 13.71
C SER A 229 -12.65 -17.24 12.29
N MET A 230 -13.31 -18.40 12.16
CA MET A 230 -13.88 -18.91 10.91
C MET A 230 -14.80 -17.91 10.19
N ILE A 231 -15.48 -17.07 10.97
CA ILE A 231 -16.53 -16.15 10.52
C ILE A 231 -16.02 -14.70 10.55
N HIS A 232 -15.12 -14.37 11.48
CA HIS A 232 -14.64 -13.02 11.73
C HIS A 232 -13.12 -12.94 11.54
N HIS A 233 -12.71 -12.60 10.32
CA HIS A 233 -11.33 -12.33 9.90
C HIS A 233 -11.26 -11.09 8.99
N LEU A 234 -12.09 -10.07 9.28
CA LEU A 234 -12.24 -8.86 8.48
C LEU A 234 -10.89 -8.22 8.10
N ASN A 235 -9.96 -8.10 9.05
CA ASN A 235 -8.66 -7.47 8.78
C ASN A 235 -7.87 -8.20 7.70
N PHE A 236 -7.96 -9.54 7.67
CA PHE A 236 -7.32 -10.33 6.63
C PHE A 236 -8.00 -10.09 5.28
N ASP A 237 -9.34 -10.04 5.23
CA ASP A 237 -10.09 -9.73 4.00
C ASP A 237 -9.66 -8.37 3.41
N LEU A 238 -9.57 -7.33 4.26
CA LEU A 238 -9.21 -5.99 3.78
C LEU A 238 -7.75 -5.92 3.32
N ALA A 239 -6.84 -6.56 4.05
CA ALA A 239 -5.43 -6.62 3.68
C ALA A 239 -5.21 -7.41 2.38
N SER A 240 -5.96 -8.50 2.16
CA SER A 240 -5.87 -9.27 0.91
C SER A 240 -6.42 -8.50 -0.30
N TRP A 241 -7.51 -7.75 -0.12
CA TRP A 241 -8.02 -6.85 -1.17
C TRP A 241 -7.00 -5.78 -1.54
N TYR A 242 -6.35 -5.16 -0.54
CA TYR A 242 -5.29 -4.19 -0.79
C TYR A 242 -4.08 -4.82 -1.49
N TRP A 243 -3.69 -6.02 -1.08
CA TRP A 243 -2.57 -6.73 -1.70
C TRP A 243 -2.84 -7.04 -3.18
N HIS A 244 -4.02 -7.53 -3.52
CA HIS A 244 -4.41 -7.75 -4.92
C HIS A 244 -4.52 -6.45 -5.73
N PHE A 245 -4.92 -5.34 -5.10
CA PHE A 245 -4.86 -4.03 -5.73
C PHE A 245 -3.42 -3.67 -6.11
N VAL A 246 -2.47 -3.86 -5.18
CA VAL A 246 -1.04 -3.61 -5.43
C VAL A 246 -0.50 -4.48 -6.57
N ASP A 247 -0.87 -5.78 -6.60
CA ASP A 247 -0.51 -6.70 -7.69
C ASP A 247 -1.03 -6.19 -9.05
N MET A 248 -2.29 -5.76 -9.11
CA MET A 248 -2.92 -5.27 -10.34
C MET A 248 -2.24 -4.01 -10.87
N ILE A 249 -1.94 -3.04 -10.00
CA ILE A 249 -1.24 -1.80 -10.40
C ILE A 249 0.16 -2.11 -10.94
N TRP A 250 0.88 -3.07 -10.33
CA TRP A 250 2.18 -3.48 -10.85
C TRP A 250 2.10 -4.03 -12.27
N LEU A 251 1.12 -4.88 -12.57
CA LEU A 251 0.97 -5.44 -13.92
C LEU A 251 0.74 -4.33 -14.96
N ILE A 252 -0.05 -3.31 -14.61
CA ILE A 252 -0.26 -2.15 -15.48
C ILE A 252 1.05 -1.36 -15.67
N LEU A 253 1.80 -1.11 -14.58
CA LEU A 253 3.11 -0.46 -14.64
C LEU A 253 4.10 -1.25 -15.52
N TYR A 254 4.20 -2.55 -15.31
CA TYR A 254 5.06 -3.44 -16.08
C TYR A 254 4.73 -3.38 -17.58
N ILE A 255 3.44 -3.53 -17.94
CA ILE A 255 3.02 -3.51 -19.35
C ILE A 255 3.28 -2.14 -19.98
N LEU A 256 2.87 -1.04 -19.34
CA LEU A 256 2.92 0.29 -19.95
C LEU A 256 4.31 0.92 -19.92
N ILE A 257 5.01 0.85 -18.79
CA ILE A 257 6.26 1.59 -18.57
C ILE A 257 7.48 0.76 -18.96
N TYR A 258 7.49 -0.54 -18.65
CA TYR A 258 8.65 -1.40 -18.91
C TYR A 258 8.57 -2.10 -20.28
N TRP A 259 7.42 -2.68 -20.62
CA TRP A 259 7.32 -3.58 -21.77
C TRP A 259 6.92 -2.90 -23.08
N TRP A 260 5.86 -2.08 -23.11
CA TRP A 260 5.38 -1.41 -24.33
C TRP A 260 6.43 -0.53 -25.02
N MET A 261 7.44 -0.13 -24.25
CA MET A 261 8.52 0.74 -24.62
C MET A 261 9.70 0.04 -25.29
N PHE A 262 9.75 -1.29 -25.23
CA PHE A 262 10.85 -2.12 -25.69
C PHE A 262 10.48 -2.84 -27.00
#